data_AF-A0A9P1H0Y0-F1
#
_entry.id   AF-A0A9P1H0Y0-F1
#
_cell.length_a   1.000
_cell.length_b   1.000
_cell.length_c   1.000
_cell.angle_alpha   90.00
_cell.angle_beta   90.00
_cell.angle_gamma   90.00
#
_symmetry.space_group_name_H-M   'P 1'
#
loop_
_entity.id
_entity.type
_entity.pdbx_description
1 polymer ?
#
loop_
_entity_poly.entity_id
_entity_poly.type
_entity_poly.pdbx_seq_one_letter_code
_entity_poly.pdbx_strand_id
1 'polypeptide(L)'
;VHFDQQPAKDLSRTTKRPGAQGAFNQPNQANTKPKSNNNRLAPGPITTNDPYAKQILLQLAKDGIRAPTWPADPGKPSSKNVMMQFREDYKEYREKARASLIRAGLIDNPDDRKRLEDAIDFKGICEDMCPEFEKVTRITEFDIKHAEKDPSTSWADTTKMVKKLARSAAGQEAPLPMDVRSVAALRRTLDYLIDDLLESDDNLPVVHGFLWDRTRAIRRDFAFFSSLNPEEMRDQVYCLETIARFHVTSLHLLAQPDFAYEDYSEQQEVEQLGKTLISLMYAYNDCSAQGITCPNEAEFRAYQLVFRAFHPDVLENVQREWDPRFWRESDEIRTAVSLVEALQNTQDFHGPLKGAPSFAAASAYNSYLRIVADSSVSFTMACFAEIHFGQLRRSMLSAIKKAFSRPKQTPKDITAAVLNSYLQFDTVDEAVEFAEIHGLEFAPDDNDPDDMEKGYLILEYGHGLEYPRLHHSFSENLVESKRSSHTLPDIIHQTVYQDQPAASQQLSTDEDSLFVTSTFSEPSKA
;
A
#
# COMPACT_ATOMS: atom_id res chain seq x y z
N VAL A 1 12.67 2.20 17.32
CA VAL A 1 11.89 3.45 17.20
C VAL A 1 10.70 3.34 18.14
N HIS A 2 10.61 4.24 19.13
CA HIS A 2 9.64 4.21 20.22
C HIS A 2 8.18 4.27 19.73
N PHE A 3 7.32 3.40 20.27
CA PHE A 3 5.87 3.45 20.10
C PHE A 3 5.27 4.19 21.31
N ASP A 4 4.65 5.34 21.07
CA ASP A 4 3.82 6.00 22.08
C ASP A 4 2.36 5.58 21.95
N GLN A 5 1.80 5.22 23.10
CA GLN A 5 0.42 4.82 23.34
C GLN A 5 -0.44 6.06 23.60
N GLN A 6 -1.68 6.07 23.12
CA GLN A 6 -2.75 6.88 23.72
C GLN A 6 -4.09 6.13 23.80
N PRO A 7 -4.97 6.52 24.75
CA PRO A 7 -5.88 5.61 25.42
C PRO A 7 -7.30 5.56 24.85
N ALA A 8 -7.96 4.43 25.12
CA ALA A 8 -9.35 4.13 24.78
C ALA A 8 -10.36 5.05 25.50
N LYS A 9 -11.46 5.39 24.80
CA LYS A 9 -12.67 5.99 25.39
C LYS A 9 -13.87 5.06 25.25
N ASP A 10 -14.58 4.91 26.36
CA ASP A 10 -15.72 4.04 26.63
C ASP A 10 -16.93 4.28 25.72
N LEU A 11 -17.51 3.17 25.26
CA LEU A 11 -18.85 3.10 24.66
C LEU A 11 -19.90 2.83 25.73
N SER A 12 -20.89 3.72 25.80
CA SER A 12 -22.02 3.58 26.71
C SER A 12 -23.16 2.76 26.09
N ARG A 13 -23.89 2.12 26.99
CA ARG A 13 -24.79 0.98 26.85
C ARG A 13 -26.22 1.46 26.61
N THR A 14 -26.91 0.97 25.59
CA THR A 14 -28.37 1.13 25.47
C THR A 14 -29.08 -0.18 25.12
N THR A 15 -30.33 -0.23 25.56
CA THR A 15 -31.11 -1.37 26.03
C THR A 15 -32.00 -2.00 24.96
N LYS A 16 -32.13 -3.34 25.01
CA LYS A 16 -33.09 -4.17 24.25
C LYS A 16 -34.56 -3.92 24.65
N ARG A 17 -35.48 -4.00 23.67
CA ARG A 17 -36.82 -4.62 23.80
C ARG A 17 -37.26 -5.28 22.47
N PRO A 18 -38.21 -6.26 22.50
CA PRO A 18 -38.33 -7.32 21.50
C PRO A 18 -39.63 -7.31 20.66
N GLY A 19 -39.62 -8.05 19.54
CA GLY A 19 -40.77 -8.42 18.69
C GLY A 19 -40.32 -8.52 17.23
N ALA A 20 -40.78 -9.43 16.37
CA ALA A 20 -41.79 -10.47 16.43
C ALA A 20 -41.47 -11.52 15.35
N GLN A 21 -42.00 -12.73 15.51
CA GLN A 21 -41.87 -13.88 14.61
C GLN A 21 -42.58 -13.64 13.28
N GLY A 22 -41.94 -14.02 12.18
CA GLY A 22 -42.56 -14.11 10.85
C GLY A 22 -41.96 -15.28 10.09
N ALA A 23 -42.64 -16.43 10.14
CA ALA A 23 -42.29 -17.63 9.40
C ALA A 23 -42.72 -17.48 7.93
N PHE A 24 -41.83 -17.76 6.98
CA PHE A 24 -42.20 -18.03 5.60
C PHE A 24 -41.43 -19.22 5.03
N ASN A 25 -42.21 -20.19 4.55
CA ASN A 25 -41.81 -21.46 3.97
C ASN A 25 -41.10 -21.29 2.62
N GLN A 26 -40.02 -22.06 2.43
CA GLN A 26 -39.49 -22.45 1.11
C GLN A 26 -40.33 -23.59 0.51
N PRO A 27 -40.31 -23.77 -0.82
CA PRO A 27 -40.42 -25.08 -1.43
C PRO A 27 -39.08 -25.55 -2.04
N ASN A 28 -38.81 -26.83 -1.78
CA ASN A 28 -37.71 -27.67 -2.29
C ASN A 28 -37.54 -27.65 -3.81
N GLN A 29 -36.29 -27.62 -4.28
CA GLN A 29 -35.88 -28.30 -5.52
C GLN A 29 -34.54 -29.02 -5.36
N ALA A 30 -34.45 -30.16 -6.05
CA ALA A 30 -33.55 -31.26 -5.79
C ALA A 30 -32.20 -31.17 -6.52
N ASN A 31 -31.12 -31.32 -5.76
CA ASN A 31 -30.00 -32.25 -5.92
C ASN A 31 -29.51 -32.63 -7.35
N THR A 32 -28.33 -32.13 -7.74
CA THR A 32 -27.28 -32.89 -8.44
C THR A 32 -25.89 -32.27 -8.14
N LYS A 33 -25.07 -32.94 -7.33
CA LYS A 33 -23.66 -32.57 -7.07
C LYS A 33 -22.71 -33.34 -8.01
N PRO A 34 -21.69 -32.70 -8.62
CA PRO A 34 -20.52 -33.41 -9.11
C PRO A 34 -19.53 -33.65 -7.97
N LYS A 35 -18.93 -34.85 -7.94
CA LYS A 35 -17.96 -35.30 -6.92
C LYS A 35 -16.60 -34.66 -7.18
N SER A 36 -16.10 -33.86 -6.23
CA SER A 36 -14.69 -33.46 -6.16
C SER A 36 -13.91 -34.46 -5.29
N ASN A 37 -12.83 -35.01 -5.86
CA ASN A 37 -11.91 -35.95 -5.22
C ASN A 37 -10.98 -35.21 -4.24
N ASN A 38 -11.33 -35.23 -2.94
CA ASN A 38 -10.41 -34.81 -1.87
C ASN A 38 -9.48 -35.95 -1.47
N ASN A 39 -8.34 -36.09 -2.16
CA ASN A 39 -7.22 -36.86 -1.64
C ASN A 39 -6.30 -35.95 -0.81
N ARG A 40 -6.44 -36.05 0.52
CA ARG A 40 -5.47 -35.53 1.49
C ARG A 40 -4.14 -36.26 1.31
N LEU A 41 -3.13 -35.60 0.75
CA LEU A 41 -1.74 -35.98 0.95
C LEU A 41 -1.32 -35.51 2.35
N ALA A 42 -0.89 -36.44 3.20
CA ALA A 42 -0.24 -36.11 4.46
C ALA A 42 1.03 -35.29 4.17
N PRO A 43 1.42 -34.31 5.01
CA PRO A 43 2.67 -33.59 4.80
C PRO A 43 3.82 -34.57 4.97
N GLY A 44 4.58 -34.80 3.90
CA GLY A 44 5.86 -35.52 3.98
C GLY A 44 6.87 -34.74 4.85
N PRO A 45 8.00 -35.36 5.23
CA PRO A 45 9.04 -34.66 5.96
C PRO A 45 9.50 -33.44 5.16
N ILE A 46 9.36 -32.24 5.74
CA ILE A 46 9.75 -30.97 5.13
C ILE A 46 11.26 -31.05 4.85
N THR A 47 11.63 -31.29 3.59
CA THR A 47 13.01 -31.14 3.13
C THR A 47 13.24 -29.65 2.89
N THR A 48 13.43 -28.89 3.97
CA THR A 48 13.89 -27.50 3.84
C THR A 48 15.34 -27.51 3.37
N ASN A 49 15.70 -26.64 2.43
CA ASN A 49 17.08 -26.45 2.00
C ASN A 49 17.83 -25.43 2.88
N ASP A 50 17.12 -24.65 3.69
CA ASP A 50 17.70 -23.63 4.57
C ASP A 50 18.51 -24.28 5.71
N PRO A 51 19.80 -23.92 5.87
CA PRO A 51 20.66 -24.52 6.91
C PRO A 51 20.18 -24.26 8.34
N TYR A 52 19.65 -23.06 8.62
CA TYR A 52 19.17 -22.68 9.95
C TYR A 52 17.94 -23.52 10.32
N ALA A 53 16.98 -23.65 9.40
CA ALA A 53 15.80 -24.50 9.57
C ALA A 53 16.19 -25.97 9.81
N LYS A 54 17.17 -26.51 9.06
CA LYS A 54 17.69 -27.87 9.30
C LYS A 54 18.26 -28.00 10.71
N GLN A 55 19.04 -27.02 11.17
CA GLN A 55 19.65 -27.05 12.50
C GLN A 55 18.59 -27.05 13.62
N ILE A 56 17.58 -26.19 13.51
CA ILE A 56 16.45 -26.16 14.45
C ILE A 56 15.74 -27.51 14.49
N LEU A 57 15.35 -28.04 13.33
CA LEU A 57 14.60 -29.31 13.23
C LEU A 57 15.41 -30.51 13.74
N LEU A 58 16.71 -30.57 13.43
CA LEU A 58 17.60 -31.63 13.91
C LEU A 58 17.79 -31.55 15.42
N GLN A 59 17.92 -30.36 16.00
CA GLN A 59 18.05 -30.19 17.45
C GLN A 59 16.78 -30.64 18.19
N LEU A 60 15.60 -30.24 17.70
CA LEU A 60 14.33 -30.70 18.29
C LEU A 60 14.17 -32.22 18.17
N ALA A 61 14.54 -32.80 17.01
CA ALA A 61 14.51 -34.25 16.82
C ALA A 61 15.49 -35.00 17.74
N LYS A 62 16.69 -34.46 17.94
CA LYS A 62 17.72 -34.99 18.86
C LYS A 62 17.23 -35.03 20.30
N ASP A 63 16.49 -34.00 20.73
CA ASP A 63 15.92 -33.91 22.07
C ASP A 63 14.58 -34.66 22.20
N GLY A 64 14.12 -35.33 21.13
CA GLY A 64 12.87 -36.09 21.13
C GLY A 64 11.60 -35.23 21.16
N ILE A 65 11.72 -33.93 20.84
CA ILE A 65 10.62 -32.96 20.88
C ILE A 65 9.91 -32.96 19.54
N ARG A 66 8.64 -33.39 19.52
CA ARG A 66 7.82 -33.50 18.30
C ARG A 66 6.51 -32.77 18.46
N ALA A 67 6.08 -32.12 17.38
CA ALA A 67 4.79 -31.42 17.35
C ALA A 67 3.64 -32.41 17.53
N PRO A 68 2.58 -32.04 18.28
CA PRO A 68 1.37 -32.84 18.39
C PRO A 68 0.70 -33.05 17.02
N THR A 69 0.02 -34.19 16.82
CA THR A 69 -0.68 -34.48 15.56
C THR A 69 -2.02 -33.77 15.49
N TRP A 70 -2.29 -33.11 14.36
CA TRP A 70 -3.56 -32.41 14.14
C TRP A 70 -4.78 -33.33 14.27
N PRO A 71 -5.85 -32.88 14.94
CA PRO A 71 -7.10 -33.62 15.01
C PRO A 71 -7.81 -33.63 13.64
N ALA A 72 -8.69 -34.63 13.45
CA ALA A 72 -9.52 -34.69 12.26
C ALA A 72 -10.51 -33.51 12.22
N ASP A 73 -10.51 -32.78 11.10
CA ASP A 73 -11.43 -31.68 10.80
C ASP A 73 -11.42 -30.57 11.88
N PRO A 74 -10.31 -29.82 12.02
CA PRO A 74 -10.11 -28.85 13.09
C PRO A 74 -11.11 -27.68 13.06
N GLY A 75 -11.64 -27.33 11.87
CA GLY A 75 -12.63 -26.26 11.71
C GLY A 75 -14.06 -26.62 12.13
N LYS A 76 -14.37 -27.90 12.40
CA LYS A 76 -15.73 -28.33 12.76
C LYS A 76 -16.12 -27.87 14.17
N PRO A 77 -17.33 -27.32 14.38
CA PRO A 77 -17.81 -26.96 15.72
C PRO A 77 -17.82 -28.12 16.73
N SER A 78 -18.05 -29.35 16.26
CA SER A 78 -18.00 -30.56 17.10
C SER A 78 -16.60 -30.87 17.64
N SER A 79 -15.56 -30.38 16.96
CA SER A 79 -14.16 -30.61 17.32
C SER A 79 -13.66 -29.62 18.39
N LYS A 80 -14.51 -28.71 18.90
CA LYS A 80 -14.12 -27.65 19.85
C LYS A 80 -13.34 -28.17 21.06
N ASN A 81 -13.82 -29.21 21.73
CA ASN A 81 -13.16 -29.75 22.93
C ASN A 81 -11.81 -30.39 22.59
N VAL A 82 -11.73 -31.07 21.44
CA VAL A 82 -10.49 -31.66 20.94
C VAL A 82 -9.47 -30.58 20.59
N MET A 83 -9.92 -29.49 19.95
CA MET A 83 -9.07 -28.34 19.64
C MET A 83 -8.56 -27.62 20.88
N MET A 84 -9.38 -27.50 21.94
CA MET A 84 -8.93 -26.95 23.22
C MET A 84 -7.83 -27.80 23.85
N GLN A 85 -7.99 -29.13 23.88
CA GLN A 85 -6.93 -30.02 24.36
C GLN A 85 -5.68 -29.92 23.48
N PHE A 86 -5.85 -29.94 22.16
CA PHE A 86 -4.76 -29.82 21.19
C PHE A 86 -3.97 -28.51 21.39
N ARG A 87 -4.65 -27.41 21.72
CA ARG A 87 -4.01 -26.13 22.05
C ARG A 87 -3.10 -26.23 23.27
N GLU A 88 -3.54 -26.89 24.34
CA GLU A 88 -2.73 -27.07 25.54
C GLU A 88 -1.54 -28.00 25.27
N ASP A 89 -1.75 -29.10 24.55
CA ASP A 89 -0.65 -30.00 24.12
C ASP A 89 0.39 -29.24 23.27
N TYR A 90 -0.06 -28.34 22.40
CA TYR A 90 0.81 -27.52 21.56
C TYR A 90 1.56 -26.45 22.39
N LYS A 91 0.95 -25.88 23.44
CA LYS A 91 1.66 -25.00 24.38
C LYS A 91 2.79 -25.73 25.09
N GLU A 92 2.53 -26.93 25.62
CA GLU A 92 3.55 -27.74 26.30
C GLU A 92 4.69 -28.11 25.33
N TYR A 93 4.36 -28.46 24.08
CA TYR A 93 5.35 -28.67 23.03
C TYR A 93 6.24 -27.44 22.82
N ARG A 94 5.65 -26.25 22.74
CA ARG A 94 6.38 -25.00 22.51
C ARG A 94 7.30 -24.62 23.67
N GLU A 95 6.86 -24.82 24.91
CA GLU A 95 7.71 -24.60 26.09
C GLU A 95 8.94 -25.51 26.06
N LYS A 96 8.74 -26.81 25.74
CA LYS A 96 9.85 -27.76 25.57
C LYS A 96 10.78 -27.37 24.42
N ALA A 97 10.20 -26.99 23.27
CA ALA A 97 10.96 -26.56 22.10
C ALA A 97 11.80 -25.32 22.41
N ARG A 98 11.22 -24.30 23.05
CA ARG A 98 11.94 -23.10 23.47
C ARG A 98 13.12 -23.45 24.39
N ALA A 99 12.88 -24.23 25.44
CA ALA A 99 13.92 -24.62 26.38
C ALA A 99 15.07 -25.40 25.72
N SER A 100 14.74 -26.26 24.75
CA SER A 100 15.73 -26.99 23.94
C SER A 100 16.58 -26.05 23.07
N LEU A 101 15.93 -25.13 22.34
CA LEU A 101 16.61 -24.21 21.43
C LEU A 101 17.48 -23.18 22.16
N ILE A 102 17.03 -22.68 23.32
CA ILE A 102 17.84 -21.82 24.20
C ILE A 102 19.07 -22.58 24.69
N ARG A 103 18.89 -23.81 25.20
CA ARG A 103 19.99 -24.64 25.71
C ARG A 103 21.02 -24.96 24.61
N ALA A 104 20.55 -25.12 23.38
CA ALA A 104 21.40 -25.37 22.22
C ALA A 104 22.05 -24.10 21.65
N GLY A 105 21.73 -22.91 22.19
CA GLY A 105 22.25 -21.63 21.68
C GLY A 105 21.76 -21.28 20.27
N LEU A 106 20.56 -21.75 19.89
CA LEU A 106 19.97 -21.51 18.57
C LEU A 106 18.99 -20.32 18.55
N ILE A 107 18.53 -19.91 19.74
CA ILE A 107 17.74 -18.70 19.96
C ILE A 107 18.21 -18.03 21.25
N ASP A 108 18.02 -16.72 21.33
CA ASP A 108 18.32 -15.97 22.54
C ASP A 108 17.31 -16.25 23.67
N ASN A 109 17.82 -16.23 24.89
CA ASN A 109 17.01 -16.28 26.09
C ASN A 109 16.46 -14.86 26.36
N PRO A 110 15.13 -14.64 26.39
CA PRO A 110 14.56 -13.31 26.57
C PRO A 110 14.89 -12.67 27.93
N ASP A 111 15.22 -13.47 28.96
CA ASP A 111 15.56 -12.95 30.29
C ASP A 111 17.03 -12.48 30.40
N ASP A 112 17.88 -12.90 29.47
CA ASP A 112 19.31 -12.58 29.47
C ASP A 112 19.58 -11.30 28.68
N ARG A 113 20.19 -10.30 29.33
CA ARG A 113 20.65 -9.10 28.63
C ARG A 113 21.98 -9.39 27.93
N LYS A 114 21.97 -9.35 26.59
CA LYS A 114 23.17 -9.45 25.76
C LYS A 114 23.45 -8.16 25.00
N ARG A 115 24.70 -7.98 24.59
CA ARG A 115 25.09 -6.91 23.67
C ARG A 115 24.66 -7.29 22.26
N LEU A 116 24.38 -6.30 21.41
CA LEU A 116 23.87 -6.54 20.06
C LEU A 116 24.85 -7.36 19.20
N GLU A 117 26.15 -7.21 19.41
CA GLU A 117 27.18 -7.99 18.70
C GLU A 117 27.28 -9.46 19.14
N ASP A 118 26.70 -9.80 20.30
CA ASP A 118 26.65 -11.17 20.84
C ASP A 118 25.27 -11.83 20.59
N ALA A 119 24.41 -11.18 19.80
CA ALA A 119 23.07 -11.68 19.47
C ALA A 119 23.14 -12.89 18.55
N ILE A 120 22.24 -13.85 18.74
CA ILE A 120 22.15 -15.03 17.89
C ILE A 120 21.36 -14.67 16.62
N ASP A 121 21.84 -15.12 15.47
CA ASP A 121 21.11 -14.96 14.21
C ASP A 121 19.75 -15.68 14.28
N PHE A 122 18.69 -14.92 14.03
CA PHE A 122 17.32 -15.41 14.04
C PHE A 122 16.73 -15.36 12.62
N LYS A 123 16.08 -16.45 12.22
CA LYS A 123 15.30 -16.54 10.99
C LYS A 123 14.01 -17.32 11.20
N GLY A 124 12.99 -17.00 10.39
CA GLY A 124 11.73 -17.73 10.37
C GLY A 124 11.85 -19.03 9.58
N ILE A 125 11.20 -20.09 10.05
CA ILE A 125 11.25 -21.43 9.43
C ILE A 125 9.87 -21.99 9.08
N CYS A 126 8.80 -21.21 9.30
CA CYS A 126 7.46 -21.64 8.95
C CYS A 126 7.26 -21.57 7.42
N GLU A 127 6.97 -22.71 6.80
CA GLU A 127 6.76 -22.83 5.35
C GLU A 127 5.30 -22.59 4.90
N ASP A 128 4.38 -22.49 5.86
CA ASP A 128 2.95 -22.21 5.66
C ASP A 128 2.66 -20.71 5.64
N MET A 129 1.51 -20.31 5.10
CA MET A 129 1.02 -18.91 5.17
C MET A 129 0.68 -18.44 6.59
N CYS A 130 0.49 -19.37 7.53
CA CYS A 130 0.20 -19.11 8.94
C CYS A 130 0.89 -20.17 9.82
N PRO A 131 1.62 -19.76 10.89
CA PRO A 131 2.20 -20.69 11.84
C PRO A 131 1.17 -21.62 12.47
N GLU A 132 1.54 -22.88 12.69
CA GLU A 132 0.62 -23.90 13.22
C GLU A 132 -0.01 -23.49 14.56
N PHE A 133 0.78 -22.99 15.50
CA PHE A 133 0.25 -22.58 16.80
C PHE A 133 -0.74 -21.43 16.71
N GLU A 134 -0.53 -20.49 15.79
CA GLU A 134 -1.48 -19.43 15.52
C GLU A 134 -2.78 -20.00 14.95
N LYS A 135 -2.70 -20.93 13.98
CA LYS A 135 -3.87 -21.63 13.45
C LYS A 135 -4.68 -22.28 14.57
N VAL A 136 -4.02 -23.06 15.44
CA VAL A 136 -4.65 -23.73 16.58
C VAL A 136 -5.32 -22.74 17.52
N THR A 137 -4.61 -21.66 17.88
CA THR A 137 -5.11 -20.63 18.80
C THR A 137 -6.35 -19.94 18.22
N ARG A 138 -6.27 -19.47 16.98
CA ARG A 138 -7.36 -18.73 16.33
C ARG A 138 -8.59 -19.57 16.04
N ILE A 139 -8.41 -20.86 15.70
CA ILE A 139 -9.52 -21.81 15.56
C ILE A 139 -10.22 -22.00 16.92
N THR A 140 -9.44 -22.17 17.99
CA THR A 140 -9.96 -22.39 19.35
C THR A 140 -10.69 -21.15 19.89
N GLU A 141 -10.22 -19.96 19.54
CA GLU A 141 -10.76 -18.67 19.97
C GLU A 141 -11.86 -18.11 19.04
N PHE A 142 -12.19 -18.84 17.96
CA PHE A 142 -13.14 -18.40 16.92
C PHE A 142 -12.74 -17.08 16.22
N ASP A 143 -11.45 -16.75 16.16
CA ASP A 143 -10.89 -15.57 15.48
C ASP A 143 -10.46 -15.90 14.04
N ILE A 144 -11.42 -16.38 13.25
CA ILE A 144 -11.23 -16.79 11.84
C ILE A 144 -11.99 -15.83 10.94
N LYS A 145 -11.27 -15.17 10.03
CA LYS A 145 -11.85 -14.22 9.06
C LYS A 145 -12.53 -14.97 7.93
N HIS A 146 -13.41 -14.29 7.20
CA HIS A 146 -14.22 -14.91 6.15
C HIS A 146 -13.34 -15.55 5.05
N ALA A 147 -12.28 -14.86 4.63
CA ALA A 147 -11.30 -15.33 3.65
C ALA A 147 -10.58 -16.64 4.04
N GLU A 148 -10.58 -17.00 5.32
CA GLU A 148 -9.89 -18.19 5.85
C GLU A 148 -10.85 -19.36 6.12
N LYS A 149 -12.10 -19.24 5.66
CA LYS A 149 -13.14 -20.27 5.83
C LYS A 149 -13.38 -21.01 4.52
N ASP A 150 -13.76 -22.26 4.66
CA ASP A 150 -14.30 -23.03 3.55
C ASP A 150 -15.65 -22.42 3.12
N PRO A 151 -15.83 -22.05 1.84
CA PRO A 151 -17.06 -21.37 1.38
C PRO A 151 -18.33 -22.20 1.56
N SER A 152 -18.21 -23.54 1.56
CA SER A 152 -19.37 -24.45 1.62
C SER A 152 -19.85 -24.72 3.04
N THR A 153 -18.93 -24.75 4.01
CA THR A 153 -19.21 -25.10 5.41
C THR A 153 -19.11 -23.91 6.36
N SER A 154 -18.46 -22.82 5.93
CA SER A 154 -18.10 -21.67 6.79
C SER A 154 -17.20 -22.04 7.98
N TRP A 155 -16.56 -23.21 7.93
CA TRP A 155 -15.61 -23.66 8.93
C TRP A 155 -14.21 -23.18 8.60
N ALA A 156 -13.34 -23.11 9.61
CA ALA A 156 -11.94 -22.74 9.39
C ALA A 156 -11.26 -23.72 8.42
N ASP A 157 -10.60 -23.18 7.40
CA ASP A 157 -9.80 -23.94 6.47
C ASP A 157 -8.31 -23.63 6.69
N THR A 158 -7.59 -24.60 7.26
CA THR A 158 -6.18 -24.43 7.65
C THR A 158 -5.26 -24.12 6.49
N THR A 159 -5.64 -24.45 5.24
CA THR A 159 -4.82 -24.14 4.05
C THR A 159 -5.01 -22.70 3.57
N LYS A 160 -6.09 -22.03 3.98
CA LYS A 160 -6.39 -20.62 3.64
C LYS A 160 -6.03 -19.64 4.76
N MET A 161 -5.69 -20.14 5.94
CA MET A 161 -5.31 -19.29 7.08
C MET A 161 -3.99 -18.56 6.78
N VAL A 162 -4.00 -17.24 6.99
CA VAL A 162 -2.82 -16.38 6.82
C VAL A 162 -2.47 -15.72 8.15
N LYS A 163 -1.18 -15.64 8.47
CA LYS A 163 -0.66 -15.06 9.72
C LYS A 163 -1.19 -13.65 9.96
N LYS A 164 -1.91 -13.44 11.05
CA LYS A 164 -2.45 -12.14 11.48
C LYS A 164 -1.35 -11.27 12.10
N LEU A 165 -1.47 -9.94 11.98
CA LEU A 165 -0.54 -9.04 12.67
C LEU A 165 -0.66 -9.19 14.19
N ALA A 166 0.43 -9.62 14.84
CA ALA A 166 0.53 -9.63 16.29
C ALA A 166 0.71 -8.20 16.81
N ARG A 167 -0.17 -7.75 17.72
CA ARG A 167 0.01 -6.47 18.42
C ARG A 167 1.15 -6.62 19.42
N SER A 168 2.14 -5.73 19.37
CA SER A 168 3.17 -5.66 20.40
C SER A 168 2.50 -5.25 21.73
N ALA A 169 2.42 -6.17 22.68
CA ALA A 169 1.90 -5.94 24.03
C ALA A 169 3.00 -6.23 25.05
N ALA A 170 2.99 -5.52 26.18
CA ALA A 170 3.94 -5.77 27.26
C ALA A 170 3.81 -7.23 27.74
N GLY A 171 4.94 -7.93 27.85
CA GLY A 171 4.97 -9.34 28.25
C GLY A 171 4.69 -10.35 27.12
N GLN A 172 4.59 -9.91 25.86
CA GLN A 172 4.62 -10.83 24.72
C GLN A 172 5.99 -11.54 24.66
N GLU A 173 5.95 -12.87 24.67
CA GLU A 173 7.14 -13.71 24.57
C GLU A 173 7.79 -13.55 23.18
N ALA A 174 9.13 -13.56 23.12
CA ALA A 174 9.85 -13.53 21.86
C ALA A 174 9.42 -14.71 20.96
N PRO A 175 9.19 -14.51 19.65
CA PRO A 175 8.70 -15.57 18.78
C PRO A 175 9.71 -16.72 18.68
N LEU A 176 9.22 -17.95 18.54
CA LEU A 176 10.06 -19.07 18.09
C LEU A 176 10.33 -18.95 16.57
N PRO A 177 11.40 -19.55 16.04
CA PRO A 177 11.63 -19.61 14.60
C PRO A 177 10.42 -20.13 13.81
N MET A 178 9.66 -21.09 14.36
CA MET A 178 8.47 -21.63 13.73
C MET A 178 7.23 -20.74 13.80
N ASP A 179 7.29 -19.63 14.54
CA ASP A 179 6.26 -18.60 14.56
C ASP A 179 6.45 -17.55 13.47
N VAL A 180 7.61 -17.53 12.81
CA VAL A 180 7.93 -16.57 11.77
C VAL A 180 8.05 -17.34 10.45
N ARG A 181 7.38 -16.85 9.40
CA ARG A 181 7.45 -17.45 8.07
C ARG A 181 8.86 -17.36 7.52
N SER A 182 9.28 -18.34 6.73
CA SER A 182 10.50 -18.23 5.94
C SER A 182 10.29 -17.21 4.81
N VAL A 183 11.38 -16.71 4.23
CA VAL A 183 11.32 -15.74 3.12
C VAL A 183 10.52 -16.29 1.94
N ALA A 184 10.76 -17.56 1.58
CA ALA A 184 10.02 -18.23 0.51
C ALA A 184 8.51 -18.34 0.82
N ALA A 185 8.14 -18.61 2.08
CA ALA A 185 6.74 -18.63 2.49
C ALA A 185 6.11 -17.23 2.50
N LEU A 186 6.87 -16.19 2.87
CA LEU A 186 6.40 -14.79 2.81
C LEU A 186 6.06 -14.39 1.38
N ARG A 187 6.94 -14.69 0.42
CA ARG A 187 6.70 -14.46 -1.00
C ARG A 187 5.44 -15.18 -1.49
N ARG A 188 5.38 -16.51 -1.31
CA ARG A 188 4.20 -17.32 -1.70
C ARG A 188 2.90 -16.83 -1.06
N THR A 189 2.98 -16.36 0.19
CA THR A 189 1.81 -15.80 0.88
C THR A 189 1.36 -14.51 0.21
N LEU A 190 2.29 -13.63 -0.15
CA LEU A 190 1.94 -12.38 -0.81
C LEU A 190 1.34 -12.63 -2.19
N ASP A 191 1.95 -13.53 -2.97
CA ASP A 191 1.44 -13.93 -4.29
C ASP A 191 0.00 -14.47 -4.15
N TYR A 192 -0.27 -15.38 -3.20
CA TYR A 192 -1.65 -15.83 -2.90
C TYR A 192 -2.61 -14.68 -2.54
N LEU A 193 -2.16 -13.72 -1.74
CA LEU A 193 -3.01 -12.59 -1.33
C LEU A 193 -3.41 -11.72 -2.52
N ILE A 194 -2.50 -11.49 -3.47
CA ILE A 194 -2.73 -10.62 -4.63
C ILE A 194 -3.41 -11.39 -5.77
N ASP A 195 -2.90 -12.57 -6.12
CA ASP A 195 -3.26 -13.29 -7.34
C ASP A 195 -4.54 -14.13 -7.16
N ASP A 196 -4.69 -14.77 -5.99
CA ASP A 196 -5.78 -15.71 -5.75
C ASP A 196 -6.90 -15.13 -4.88
N LEU A 197 -6.57 -14.32 -3.86
CA LEU A 197 -7.56 -13.81 -2.91
C LEU A 197 -8.13 -12.45 -3.31
N LEU A 198 -7.28 -11.54 -3.78
CA LEU A 198 -7.72 -10.24 -4.30
C LEU A 198 -8.32 -10.43 -5.68
N GLU A 199 -7.53 -10.92 -6.66
CA GLU A 199 -7.93 -11.32 -8.03
C GLU A 199 -8.52 -10.20 -8.91
N SER A 200 -9.46 -9.40 -8.40
CA SER A 200 -10.24 -8.41 -9.13
C SER A 200 -10.66 -7.23 -8.25
N ASP A 201 -11.06 -6.13 -8.89
CA ASP A 201 -11.52 -4.90 -8.27
C ASP A 201 -12.73 -5.13 -7.37
N ASP A 202 -13.72 -5.88 -7.84
CA ASP A 202 -14.96 -6.16 -7.11
C ASP A 202 -14.72 -6.81 -5.74
N ASN A 203 -13.62 -7.56 -5.61
CA ASN A 203 -13.23 -8.17 -4.34
C ASN A 203 -12.53 -7.20 -3.39
N LEU A 204 -11.87 -6.16 -3.91
CA LEU A 204 -11.01 -5.26 -3.13
C LEU A 204 -11.74 -4.70 -1.90
N PRO A 205 -12.95 -4.10 -1.98
CA PRO A 205 -13.63 -3.56 -0.79
C PRO A 205 -13.87 -4.62 0.29
N VAL A 206 -14.14 -5.86 -0.11
CA VAL A 206 -14.48 -6.97 0.80
C VAL A 206 -13.24 -7.52 1.49
N VAL A 207 -12.13 -7.67 0.77
CA VAL A 207 -10.91 -8.30 1.29
C VAL A 207 -9.84 -7.30 1.75
N HIS A 208 -9.99 -5.99 1.45
CA HIS A 208 -8.99 -4.96 1.75
C HIS A 208 -8.56 -4.99 3.22
N GLY A 209 -9.51 -4.95 4.17
CA GLY A 209 -9.18 -4.97 5.60
C GLY A 209 -8.44 -6.25 6.04
N PHE A 210 -8.64 -7.37 5.34
CA PHE A 210 -7.87 -8.59 5.55
C PHE A 210 -6.45 -8.45 5.00
N LEU A 211 -6.31 -8.06 3.72
CA LEU A 211 -5.00 -7.87 3.07
C LEU A 211 -4.16 -6.84 3.83
N TRP A 212 -4.74 -5.71 4.20
CA TRP A 212 -4.11 -4.66 4.98
C TRP A 212 -3.47 -5.18 6.28
N ASP A 213 -4.14 -6.08 7.01
CA ASP A 213 -3.56 -6.69 8.21
C ASP A 213 -2.46 -7.71 7.86
N ARG A 214 -2.67 -8.53 6.82
CA ARG A 214 -1.76 -9.63 6.45
C ARG A 214 -0.47 -9.13 5.79
N THR A 215 -0.52 -8.08 4.96
CA THR A 215 0.68 -7.45 4.38
C THR A 215 1.55 -6.82 5.47
N ARG A 216 0.94 -6.23 6.51
CA ARG A 216 1.67 -5.76 7.71
C ARG A 216 2.32 -6.90 8.47
N ALA A 217 1.65 -8.05 8.59
CA ALA A 217 2.23 -9.25 9.20
C ALA A 217 3.42 -9.78 8.38
N ILE A 218 3.36 -9.74 7.04
CA ILE A 218 4.48 -10.10 6.16
C ILE A 218 5.68 -9.18 6.41
N ARG A 219 5.46 -7.87 6.41
CA ARG A 219 6.51 -6.88 6.72
C ARG A 219 7.10 -7.07 8.12
N ARG A 220 6.27 -7.41 9.10
CA ARG A 220 6.70 -7.67 10.48
C ARG A 220 7.57 -8.92 10.58
N ASP A 221 7.29 -9.95 9.79
CA ASP A 221 8.10 -11.17 9.77
C ASP A 221 9.52 -10.89 9.25
N PHE A 222 9.66 -10.11 8.18
CA PHE A 222 10.97 -9.66 7.70
C PHE A 222 11.77 -8.91 8.77
N ALA A 223 11.12 -8.11 9.62
CA ALA A 223 11.79 -7.37 10.68
C ALA A 223 12.36 -8.25 11.82
N PHE A 224 12.03 -9.54 11.86
CA PHE A 224 12.64 -10.47 12.81
C PHE A 224 13.94 -11.08 12.28
N PHE A 225 14.22 -11.03 10.98
CA PHE A 225 15.42 -11.68 10.43
C PHE A 225 16.68 -10.88 10.78
N SER A 226 17.67 -11.55 11.37
CA SER A 226 18.96 -10.92 11.70
C SER A 226 19.82 -10.68 10.46
N SER A 227 19.74 -11.59 9.48
CA SER A 227 20.48 -11.53 8.23
C SER A 227 19.72 -12.25 7.12
N LEU A 228 19.94 -11.79 5.88
CA LEU A 228 19.37 -12.36 4.66
C LEU A 228 20.49 -12.60 3.66
N ASN A 229 20.40 -13.71 2.94
CA ASN A 229 21.28 -13.94 1.80
C ASN A 229 20.82 -13.12 0.57
N PRO A 230 21.64 -12.99 -0.49
CA PRO A 230 21.29 -12.14 -1.64
C PRO A 230 19.97 -12.49 -2.35
N GLU A 231 19.59 -13.77 -2.42
CA GLU A 231 18.31 -14.19 -3.02
C GLU A 231 17.14 -13.76 -2.12
N GLU A 232 17.28 -13.96 -0.82
CA GLU A 232 16.27 -13.57 0.18
C GLU A 232 16.07 -12.06 0.25
N MET A 233 17.14 -11.27 0.07
CA MET A 233 17.04 -9.81 -0.01
C MET A 233 16.24 -9.38 -1.24
N ARG A 234 16.39 -10.06 -2.39
CA ARG A 234 15.59 -9.79 -3.59
C ARG A 234 14.12 -10.11 -3.35
N ASP A 235 13.82 -11.21 -2.66
CA ASP A 235 12.45 -11.56 -2.29
C ASP A 235 11.85 -10.59 -1.28
N GLN A 236 12.64 -10.09 -0.31
CA GLN A 236 12.22 -9.03 0.59
C GLN A 236 11.86 -7.75 -0.16
N VAL A 237 12.73 -7.33 -1.08
CA VAL A 237 12.50 -6.16 -1.94
C VAL A 237 11.23 -6.36 -2.76
N TYR A 238 11.08 -7.47 -3.46
CA TYR A 238 9.87 -7.82 -4.20
C TYR A 238 8.61 -7.70 -3.33
N CYS A 239 8.62 -8.30 -2.14
CA CYS A 239 7.46 -8.24 -1.25
C CYS A 239 7.11 -6.80 -0.85
N LEU A 240 8.12 -5.98 -0.55
CA LEU A 240 7.92 -4.59 -0.14
C LEU A 240 7.44 -3.70 -1.31
N GLU A 241 7.96 -3.92 -2.52
CA GLU A 241 7.53 -3.27 -3.75
C GLU A 241 6.06 -3.57 -4.04
N THR A 242 5.69 -4.85 -4.09
CA THR A 242 4.31 -5.32 -4.32
C THR A 242 3.35 -4.80 -3.24
N ILE A 243 3.74 -4.79 -1.96
CA ILE A 243 2.91 -4.25 -0.87
C ILE A 243 2.71 -2.73 -1.02
N ALA A 244 3.74 -1.98 -1.44
CA ALA A 244 3.61 -0.54 -1.67
C ALA A 244 2.67 -0.24 -2.84
N ARG A 245 2.76 -1.00 -3.95
CA ARG A 245 1.81 -0.89 -5.08
C ARG A 245 0.39 -1.27 -4.65
N PHE A 246 0.21 -2.34 -3.88
CA PHE A 246 -1.11 -2.69 -3.31
C PHE A 246 -1.73 -1.54 -2.52
N HIS A 247 -0.97 -0.92 -1.61
CA HIS A 247 -1.48 0.17 -0.78
C HIS A 247 -1.84 1.42 -1.59
N VAL A 248 -0.99 1.86 -2.53
CA VAL A 248 -1.29 3.07 -3.33
C VAL A 248 -2.42 2.84 -4.32
N THR A 249 -2.55 1.65 -4.90
CA THR A 249 -3.68 1.27 -5.76
C THR A 249 -4.97 1.16 -4.94
N SER A 250 -4.89 0.63 -3.70
CA SER A 250 -6.05 0.59 -2.81
C SER A 250 -6.54 1.98 -2.42
N LEU A 251 -5.62 2.94 -2.17
CA LEU A 251 -5.97 4.35 -1.94
C LEU A 251 -6.78 4.93 -3.10
N HIS A 252 -6.32 4.69 -4.33
CA HIS A 252 -6.98 5.16 -5.55
C HIS A 252 -8.38 4.54 -5.72
N LEU A 253 -8.47 3.21 -5.78
CA LEU A 253 -9.74 2.52 -6.08
C LEU A 253 -10.78 2.72 -4.96
N LEU A 254 -10.36 2.68 -3.68
CA LEU A 254 -11.27 2.87 -2.54
C LEU A 254 -11.69 4.33 -2.33
N ALA A 255 -11.20 5.28 -3.13
CA ALA A 255 -11.73 6.64 -3.15
C ALA A 255 -12.89 6.83 -4.14
N GLN A 256 -13.23 5.81 -4.93
CA GLN A 256 -14.43 5.84 -5.77
C GLN A 256 -15.70 5.96 -4.90
N PRO A 257 -16.68 6.78 -5.30
CA PRO A 257 -17.95 6.89 -4.59
C PRO A 257 -18.62 5.52 -4.41
N ASP A 258 -19.13 5.25 -3.21
CA ASP A 258 -19.84 4.01 -2.84
C ASP A 258 -19.07 2.68 -3.04
N PHE A 259 -17.76 2.73 -3.32
CA PHE A 259 -16.94 1.53 -3.53
C PHE A 259 -16.33 1.01 -2.23
N ALA A 260 -15.89 1.90 -1.33
CA ALA A 260 -15.26 1.50 -0.08
C ALA A 260 -16.22 0.84 0.91
N TYR A 261 -15.72 -0.11 1.70
CA TYR A 261 -16.47 -0.65 2.83
C TYR A 261 -16.50 0.34 4.00
N GLU A 262 -17.55 0.27 4.84
CA GLU A 262 -17.81 1.25 5.92
C GLU A 262 -16.65 1.42 6.93
N ASP A 263 -15.80 0.41 7.10
CA ASP A 263 -14.69 0.42 8.05
C ASP A 263 -13.32 0.83 7.45
N TYR A 264 -13.29 1.20 6.17
CA TYR A 264 -12.09 1.68 5.50
C TYR A 264 -11.57 2.99 6.14
N SER A 265 -10.25 3.11 6.25
CA SER A 265 -9.59 4.28 6.82
C SER A 265 -8.42 4.71 5.96
N GLU A 266 -8.66 5.72 5.11
CA GLU A 266 -7.66 6.39 4.27
C GLU A 266 -6.39 6.74 5.04
N GLN A 267 -6.54 7.30 6.26
CA GLN A 267 -5.41 7.67 7.10
C GLN A 267 -4.52 6.47 7.48
N GLN A 268 -5.13 5.32 7.78
CA GLN A 268 -4.38 4.11 8.12
C GLN A 268 -3.68 3.55 6.88
N GLU A 269 -4.28 3.67 5.71
CA GLU A 269 -3.74 3.25 4.43
C GLU A 269 -2.48 4.06 4.07
N VAL A 270 -2.58 5.39 4.09
CA VAL A 270 -1.45 6.32 3.90
C VAL A 270 -0.33 6.04 4.91
N GLU A 271 -0.67 5.78 6.18
CA GLU A 271 0.31 5.46 7.21
C GLU A 271 1.06 4.14 6.91
N GLN A 272 0.35 3.10 6.45
CA GLN A 272 1.01 1.84 6.10
C GLN A 272 1.85 1.96 4.85
N LEU A 273 1.36 2.67 3.81
CA LEU A 273 2.12 2.97 2.61
C LEU A 273 3.45 3.65 2.95
N GLY A 274 3.41 4.73 3.75
CA GLY A 274 4.62 5.44 4.18
C GLY A 274 5.59 4.55 4.97
N LYS A 275 5.08 3.71 5.87
CA LYS A 275 5.91 2.72 6.59
C LYS A 275 6.54 1.72 5.64
N THR A 276 5.81 1.24 4.63
CA THR A 276 6.30 0.28 3.64
C THR A 276 7.43 0.89 2.81
N LEU A 277 7.26 2.12 2.31
CA LEU A 277 8.30 2.83 1.56
C LEU A 277 9.56 3.03 2.40
N ILE A 278 9.43 3.41 3.67
CA ILE A 278 10.58 3.52 4.58
C ILE A 278 11.32 2.17 4.69
N SER A 279 10.59 1.07 4.93
CA SER A 279 11.19 -0.27 4.97
C SER A 279 11.90 -0.63 3.66
N LEU A 280 11.31 -0.27 2.52
CA LEU A 280 11.88 -0.52 1.20
C LEU A 280 13.17 0.28 0.96
N MET A 281 13.21 1.55 1.37
CA MET A 281 14.43 2.37 1.28
C MET A 281 15.57 1.76 2.10
N TYR A 282 15.30 1.23 3.29
CA TYR A 282 16.30 0.49 4.07
C TYR A 282 16.76 -0.78 3.36
N ALA A 283 15.83 -1.57 2.81
CA ALA A 283 16.17 -2.78 2.06
C ALA A 283 17.05 -2.49 0.83
N TYR A 284 16.79 -1.41 0.07
CA TYR A 284 17.67 -1.00 -1.03
C TYR A 284 19.06 -0.58 -0.55
N ASN A 285 19.16 0.15 0.55
CA ASN A 285 20.45 0.53 1.10
C ASN A 285 21.26 -0.72 1.53
N ASP A 286 20.61 -1.71 2.15
CA ASP A 286 21.23 -2.98 2.52
C ASP A 286 21.67 -3.76 1.28
N CYS A 287 20.83 -3.82 0.22
CA CYS A 287 21.19 -4.42 -1.06
C CYS A 287 22.41 -3.75 -1.67
N SER A 288 22.43 -2.41 -1.73
CA SER A 288 23.56 -1.63 -2.25
C SER A 288 24.84 -1.88 -1.46
N ALA A 289 24.77 -1.98 -0.12
CA ALA A 289 25.92 -2.29 0.73
C ALA A 289 26.52 -3.68 0.43
N GLN A 290 25.70 -4.61 -0.07
CA GLN A 290 26.12 -5.95 -0.48
C GLN A 290 26.39 -6.07 -1.99
N GLY A 291 26.32 -4.98 -2.75
CA GLY A 291 26.52 -4.98 -4.21
C GLY A 291 25.40 -5.64 -5.01
N ILE A 292 24.20 -5.75 -4.43
CA ILE A 292 23.01 -6.32 -5.06
C ILE A 292 22.25 -5.22 -5.80
N THR A 293 22.16 -5.33 -7.13
CA THR A 293 21.35 -4.41 -7.93
C THR A 293 19.86 -4.73 -7.82
N CYS A 294 19.04 -3.72 -7.52
CA CYS A 294 17.58 -3.80 -7.50
C CYS A 294 17.00 -3.05 -8.72
N PRO A 295 16.30 -3.72 -9.65
CA PRO A 295 15.90 -3.10 -10.91
C PRO A 295 14.88 -1.95 -10.74
N ASN A 296 13.96 -2.08 -9.78
CA ASN A 296 12.90 -1.08 -9.56
C ASN A 296 13.30 0.00 -8.53
N GLU A 297 14.57 0.07 -8.12
CA GLU A 297 15.00 1.01 -7.07
C GLU A 297 14.72 2.47 -7.45
N ALA A 298 14.97 2.84 -8.70
CA ALA A 298 14.72 4.19 -9.18
C ALA A 298 13.22 4.56 -9.13
N GLU A 299 12.35 3.62 -9.52
CA GLU A 299 10.90 3.76 -9.48
C GLU A 299 10.41 4.06 -8.06
N PHE A 300 10.77 3.24 -7.07
CA PHE A 300 10.27 3.41 -5.70
C PHE A 300 10.94 4.57 -4.96
N ARG A 301 12.16 4.95 -5.32
CA ARG A 301 12.76 6.21 -4.87
C ARG A 301 11.96 7.41 -5.39
N ALA A 302 11.54 7.39 -6.66
CA ALA A 302 10.69 8.42 -7.23
C ALA A 302 9.32 8.48 -6.51
N TYR A 303 8.70 7.33 -6.20
CA TYR A 303 7.47 7.28 -5.41
C TYR A 303 7.62 7.84 -4.00
N GLN A 304 8.70 7.50 -3.31
CA GLN A 304 9.01 8.03 -1.99
C GLN A 304 9.19 9.56 -2.01
N LEU A 305 9.76 10.10 -3.10
CA LEU A 305 9.91 11.54 -3.30
C LEU A 305 8.54 12.23 -3.45
N VAL A 306 7.68 11.71 -4.33
CA VAL A 306 6.31 12.24 -4.51
C VAL A 306 5.50 12.11 -3.22
N PHE A 307 5.53 10.95 -2.56
CA PHE A 307 4.81 10.71 -1.30
C PHE A 307 5.18 11.72 -0.21
N ARG A 308 6.44 12.16 -0.17
CA ARG A 308 6.97 13.14 0.80
C ARG A 308 7.03 14.58 0.27
N ALA A 309 6.29 14.92 -0.78
CA ALA A 309 6.41 16.22 -1.47
C ALA A 309 6.35 17.47 -0.56
N PHE A 310 5.54 17.44 0.50
CA PHE A 310 5.40 18.56 1.44
C PHE A 310 6.42 18.57 2.58
N HIS A 311 7.34 17.60 2.63
CA HIS A 311 8.38 17.58 3.65
C HIS A 311 9.49 18.59 3.27
N PRO A 312 9.90 19.51 4.15
CA PRO A 312 10.72 20.67 3.79
C PRO A 312 12.13 20.34 3.27
N ASP A 313 12.67 19.18 3.64
CA ASP A 313 14.02 18.72 3.28
C ASP A 313 14.02 17.76 2.07
N VAL A 314 12.86 17.51 1.44
CA VAL A 314 12.72 16.36 0.53
C VAL A 314 13.67 16.46 -0.67
N LEU A 315 13.77 17.63 -1.31
CA LEU A 315 14.69 17.85 -2.44
C LEU A 315 16.15 18.02 -1.99
N GLU A 316 16.38 18.56 -0.79
CA GLU A 316 17.74 18.70 -0.23
C GLU A 316 18.36 17.31 0.02
N ASN A 317 17.57 16.39 0.56
CA ASN A 317 17.98 15.00 0.78
C ASN A 317 18.32 14.31 -0.54
N VAL A 318 17.52 14.51 -1.59
CA VAL A 318 17.84 13.98 -2.93
C VAL A 318 19.15 14.54 -3.45
N GLN A 319 19.38 15.85 -3.35
CA GLN A 319 20.60 16.49 -3.86
C GLN A 319 21.87 16.09 -3.11
N ARG A 320 21.77 15.79 -1.81
CA ARG A 320 22.93 15.52 -0.95
C ARG A 320 23.23 14.05 -0.74
N GLU A 321 22.20 13.22 -0.63
CA GLU A 321 22.35 11.84 -0.16
C GLU A 321 22.27 10.81 -1.28
N TRP A 322 21.69 11.14 -2.44
CA TRP A 322 21.44 10.16 -3.49
C TRP A 322 22.62 10.03 -4.45
N ASP A 323 22.77 8.82 -4.99
CA ASP A 323 23.72 8.54 -6.05
C ASP A 323 23.39 9.39 -7.30
N PRO A 324 24.33 10.20 -7.83
CA PRO A 324 24.10 11.03 -9.01
C PRO A 324 23.62 10.25 -10.26
N ARG A 325 23.82 8.93 -10.33
CA ARG A 325 23.27 8.09 -11.40
C ARG A 325 21.75 8.19 -11.49
N PHE A 326 21.07 8.22 -10.35
CA PHE A 326 19.60 8.36 -10.31
C PHE A 326 19.11 9.62 -11.04
N TRP A 327 19.85 10.73 -10.96
CA TRP A 327 19.47 11.97 -11.65
C TRP A 327 19.76 11.92 -13.16
N ARG A 328 20.83 11.23 -13.56
CA ARG A 328 21.27 11.19 -14.97
C ARG A 328 20.53 10.14 -15.79
N GLU A 329 20.16 9.03 -15.16
CA GLU A 329 19.78 7.81 -15.88
C GLU A 329 18.29 7.45 -15.70
N SER A 330 17.56 8.06 -14.74
CA SER A 330 16.13 7.76 -14.51
C SER A 330 15.23 8.94 -14.89
N ASP A 331 14.29 8.69 -15.79
CA ASP A 331 13.21 9.62 -16.13
C ASP A 331 12.15 9.67 -15.03
N GLU A 332 11.93 8.57 -14.31
CA GLU A 332 10.99 8.48 -13.20
C GLU A 332 11.35 9.46 -12.08
N ILE A 333 12.64 9.53 -11.74
CA ILE A 333 13.15 10.44 -10.71
C ILE A 333 13.06 11.90 -11.15
N ARG A 334 13.40 12.20 -12.42
CA ARG A 334 13.24 13.55 -12.96
C ARG A 334 11.78 13.99 -12.99
N THR A 335 10.87 13.07 -13.33
CA THR A 335 9.42 13.29 -13.28
C THR A 335 8.96 13.57 -11.85
N ALA A 336 9.36 12.74 -10.88
CA ALA A 336 9.03 12.94 -9.47
C ALA A 336 9.55 14.26 -8.91
N VAL A 337 10.78 14.68 -9.25
CA VAL A 337 11.30 16.00 -8.87
C VAL A 337 10.45 17.11 -9.47
N SER A 338 10.09 17.01 -10.75
CA SER A 338 9.22 18.01 -11.41
C SER A 338 7.85 18.13 -10.74
N LEU A 339 7.27 17.00 -10.32
CA LEU A 339 6.01 16.96 -9.57
C LEU A 339 6.17 17.65 -8.20
N VAL A 340 7.23 17.34 -7.45
CA VAL A 340 7.48 17.96 -6.14
C VAL A 340 7.72 19.47 -6.28
N GLU A 341 8.51 19.91 -7.25
CA GLU A 341 8.76 21.33 -7.51
C GLU A 341 7.48 22.08 -7.89
N ALA A 342 6.59 21.45 -8.66
CA ALA A 342 5.31 22.05 -9.04
C ALA A 342 4.34 22.22 -7.85
N LEU A 343 4.46 21.40 -6.80
CA LEU A 343 3.68 21.52 -5.55
C LEU A 343 4.17 22.62 -4.61
N GLN A 344 5.43 23.03 -4.73
CA GLN A 344 6.00 24.05 -3.85
C GLN A 344 5.28 25.39 -4.01
N ASN A 345 5.06 26.06 -2.88
CA ASN A 345 4.44 27.37 -2.86
C ASN A 345 5.02 28.27 -1.76
N THR A 346 4.68 29.56 -1.83
CA THR A 346 5.17 30.61 -0.90
C THR A 346 4.17 30.93 0.21
N GLN A 347 3.03 30.23 0.28
CA GLN A 347 1.95 30.52 1.21
C GLN A 347 1.90 29.54 2.36
N ASP A 348 2.25 28.27 2.12
CA ASP A 348 2.20 27.20 3.08
C ASP A 348 3.48 27.19 3.92
N PHE A 349 3.29 27.20 5.24
CA PHE A 349 4.39 27.24 6.20
C PHE A 349 4.81 25.80 6.53
N HIS A 350 6.08 25.47 6.25
CA HIS A 350 6.63 24.14 6.52
C HIS A 350 7.94 24.26 7.29
N GLY A 351 8.25 23.31 8.18
CA GLY A 351 9.50 23.30 8.94
C GLY A 351 9.37 22.70 10.34
N PRO A 352 10.42 22.02 10.86
CA PRO A 352 10.34 21.28 12.12
C PRO A 352 10.36 22.14 13.39
N LEU A 353 10.73 23.43 13.31
CA LEU A 353 10.90 24.29 14.50
C LEU A 353 10.26 25.68 14.37
N LYS A 354 10.23 26.25 13.17
CA LYS A 354 9.42 27.42 12.80
C LYS A 354 9.02 27.24 11.34
N GLY A 355 7.72 27.23 11.07
CA GLY A 355 7.23 27.20 9.70
C GLY A 355 7.79 28.41 8.94
N ALA A 356 8.36 28.18 7.78
CA ALA A 356 8.65 29.22 6.81
C ALA A 356 8.10 28.74 5.46
N PRO A 357 7.56 29.63 4.63
CA PRO A 357 7.24 29.28 3.27
C PRO A 357 8.53 29.05 2.47
N SER A 358 8.43 28.34 1.36
CA SER A 358 9.53 28.29 0.39
C SER A 358 9.90 29.71 -0.04
N PHE A 359 11.19 30.07 0.04
CA PHE A 359 11.66 31.43 -0.26
C PHE A 359 11.37 31.87 -1.70
N ALA A 360 11.41 30.92 -2.64
CA ALA A 360 10.98 31.09 -4.02
C ALA A 360 10.31 29.79 -4.46
N ALA A 361 9.11 29.89 -5.02
CA ALA A 361 8.42 28.74 -5.60
C ALA A 361 7.57 29.19 -6.79
N ALA A 362 7.58 28.38 -7.85
CA ALA A 362 6.82 28.68 -9.06
C ALA A 362 5.30 28.55 -8.85
N SER A 363 4.86 27.74 -7.87
CA SER A 363 3.44 27.42 -7.66
C SER A 363 2.79 26.93 -8.97
N ALA A 364 3.48 26.04 -9.68
CA ALA A 364 3.15 25.64 -11.05
C ALA A 364 2.08 24.52 -11.07
N TYR A 365 0.95 24.75 -10.41
CA TYR A 365 -0.05 23.72 -10.16
C TYR A 365 -0.65 23.11 -11.44
N ASN A 366 -0.86 23.91 -12.49
CA ASN A 366 -1.29 23.39 -13.79
C ASN A 366 -0.23 22.49 -14.43
N SER A 367 1.06 22.78 -14.22
CA SER A 367 2.15 21.91 -14.69
C SER A 367 2.12 20.57 -13.97
N TYR A 368 1.76 20.53 -12.68
CA TYR A 368 1.59 19.29 -11.94
C TYR A 368 0.58 18.36 -12.62
N LEU A 369 -0.65 18.85 -12.85
CA LEU A 369 -1.71 18.08 -13.48
C LEU A 369 -1.34 17.67 -14.92
N ARG A 370 -0.66 18.56 -15.66
CA ARG A 370 -0.15 18.24 -17.02
C ARG A 370 0.92 17.16 -17.03
N ILE A 371 1.83 17.15 -16.05
CA ILE A 371 2.83 16.07 -15.91
C ILE A 371 2.09 14.77 -15.62
N VAL A 372 1.16 14.77 -14.65
CA VAL A 372 0.38 13.56 -14.33
C VAL A 372 -0.38 13.06 -15.55
N ALA A 373 -1.02 13.94 -16.33
CA ALA A 373 -1.76 13.57 -17.53
C ALA A 373 -0.90 12.97 -18.66
N ASP A 374 0.42 13.15 -18.64
CA ASP A 374 1.30 12.65 -19.70
C ASP A 374 1.33 11.11 -19.74
N SER A 375 1.20 10.52 -20.94
CA SER A 375 1.20 9.06 -21.13
C SER A 375 2.48 8.35 -20.67
N SER A 376 3.60 9.08 -20.55
CA SER A 376 4.87 8.57 -20.02
C SER A 376 4.87 8.42 -18.49
N VAL A 377 3.89 9.00 -17.79
CA VAL A 377 3.72 8.80 -16.35
C VAL A 377 2.93 7.52 -16.12
N SER A 378 3.54 6.57 -15.40
CA SER A 378 2.91 5.29 -15.07
C SER A 378 1.70 5.46 -14.18
N PHE A 379 0.79 4.48 -14.23
CA PHE A 379 -0.39 4.41 -13.35
C PHE A 379 0.01 4.57 -11.88
N THR A 380 0.98 3.79 -11.41
CA THR A 380 1.43 3.84 -10.00
C THR A 380 2.01 5.21 -9.62
N MET A 381 2.79 5.86 -10.50
CA MET A 381 3.27 7.24 -10.25
C MET A 381 2.11 8.23 -10.13
N ALA A 382 1.10 8.08 -11.00
CA ALA A 382 -0.10 8.90 -10.97
C ALA A 382 -0.91 8.69 -9.68
N CYS A 383 -1.05 7.46 -9.18
CA CYS A 383 -1.67 7.18 -7.87
C CYS A 383 -0.90 7.86 -6.72
N PHE A 384 0.44 7.89 -6.77
CA PHE A 384 1.23 8.64 -5.79
C PHE A 384 1.03 10.15 -5.88
N ALA A 385 0.86 10.68 -7.10
CA ALA A 385 0.57 12.09 -7.32
C ALA A 385 -0.84 12.47 -6.85
N GLU A 386 -1.81 11.58 -7.02
CA GLU A 386 -3.21 11.76 -6.63
C GLU A 386 -3.39 12.08 -5.14
N ILE A 387 -2.50 11.56 -4.28
CA ILE A 387 -2.46 11.84 -2.83
C ILE A 387 -2.43 13.35 -2.53
N HIS A 388 -1.88 14.15 -3.45
CA HIS A 388 -1.73 15.59 -3.28
C HIS A 388 -2.83 16.42 -3.97
N PHE A 389 -3.74 15.81 -4.73
CA PHE A 389 -4.75 16.52 -5.52
C PHE A 389 -5.62 17.45 -4.68
N GLY A 390 -6.10 17.00 -3.52
CA GLY A 390 -6.92 17.83 -2.64
C GLY A 390 -6.20 19.11 -2.20
N GLN A 391 -4.95 19.00 -1.75
CA GLN A 391 -4.16 20.15 -1.31
C GLN A 391 -3.77 21.05 -2.49
N LEU A 392 -3.41 20.46 -3.63
CA LEU A 392 -3.11 21.17 -4.87
C LEU A 392 -4.32 22.01 -5.32
N ARG A 393 -5.50 21.40 -5.45
CA ARG A 393 -6.74 22.05 -5.89
C ARG A 393 -7.19 23.14 -4.92
N ARG A 394 -7.02 22.94 -3.61
CA ARG A 394 -7.21 24.01 -2.61
C ARG A 394 -6.28 25.20 -2.84
N SER A 395 -5.00 24.95 -3.10
CA SER A 395 -4.03 26.01 -3.38
C SER A 395 -4.36 26.77 -4.67
N MET A 396 -4.87 26.07 -5.69
CA MET A 396 -5.39 26.69 -6.92
C MET A 396 -6.61 27.57 -6.63
N LEU A 397 -7.56 27.07 -5.86
CA LEU A 397 -8.76 27.81 -5.47
C LEU A 397 -8.42 29.09 -4.69
N SER A 398 -7.45 28.99 -3.75
CA SER A 398 -6.93 30.14 -3.01
C SER A 398 -6.28 31.18 -3.92
N ALA A 399 -5.51 30.73 -4.91
CA ALA A 399 -4.88 31.61 -5.89
C ALA A 399 -5.93 32.32 -6.77
N ILE A 400 -6.94 31.61 -7.27
CA ILE A 400 -8.05 32.15 -8.06
C ILE A 400 -8.80 33.21 -7.23
N LYS A 401 -9.24 32.86 -6.02
CA LYS A 401 -9.94 33.79 -5.14
C LYS A 401 -9.12 35.05 -4.89
N LYS A 402 -7.84 34.92 -4.56
CA LYS A 402 -6.94 36.05 -4.30
C LYS A 402 -6.76 36.97 -5.50
N ALA A 403 -6.72 36.40 -6.72
CA ALA A 403 -6.57 37.16 -7.96
C ALA A 403 -7.84 37.94 -8.32
N PHE A 404 -9.01 37.33 -8.10
CA PHE A 404 -10.27 37.80 -8.64
C PHE A 404 -11.25 38.41 -7.63
N SER A 405 -10.93 38.43 -6.32
CA SER A 405 -11.82 39.00 -5.28
C SER A 405 -11.71 40.52 -5.11
N ARG A 406 -10.85 41.22 -5.86
CA ARG A 406 -10.65 42.67 -5.72
C ARG A 406 -11.72 43.55 -6.39
N PRO A 407 -12.27 43.20 -7.57
CA PRO A 407 -13.32 43.98 -8.21
C PRO A 407 -14.58 44.07 -7.33
N LYS A 408 -15.34 45.16 -7.47
CA LYS A 408 -16.63 45.33 -6.75
C LYS A 408 -17.74 44.43 -7.28
N GLN A 409 -17.60 43.93 -8.51
CA GLN A 409 -18.54 43.03 -9.15
C GLN A 409 -17.83 41.71 -9.37
N THR A 410 -18.50 40.62 -9.02
CA THR A 410 -18.05 39.26 -9.30
C THR A 410 -17.78 39.09 -10.80
N PRO A 411 -16.62 38.52 -11.18
CA PRO A 411 -16.34 38.16 -12.57
C PRO A 411 -17.32 37.09 -13.05
N LYS A 412 -18.08 37.36 -14.10
CA LYS A 412 -19.03 36.40 -14.70
C LYS A 412 -18.36 35.40 -15.64
N ASP A 413 -17.09 35.60 -15.94
CA ASP A 413 -16.25 34.77 -16.82
C ASP A 413 -15.64 33.56 -16.11
N ILE A 414 -15.66 33.52 -14.77
CA ILE A 414 -15.24 32.34 -14.00
C ILE A 414 -16.48 31.45 -13.80
N THR A 415 -16.87 30.76 -14.87
CA THR A 415 -17.94 29.76 -14.80
C THR A 415 -17.47 28.47 -14.13
N ALA A 416 -18.38 27.60 -13.75
CA ALA A 416 -18.07 26.27 -13.22
C ALA A 416 -17.20 25.45 -14.20
N ALA A 417 -17.50 25.50 -15.50
CA ALA A 417 -16.67 24.87 -16.53
C ALA A 417 -15.25 25.46 -16.61
N VAL A 418 -15.13 26.79 -16.54
CA VAL A 418 -13.82 27.46 -16.53
C VAL A 418 -13.04 27.10 -15.27
N LEU A 419 -13.68 27.08 -14.11
CA LEU A 419 -13.06 26.63 -12.87
C LEU A 419 -12.55 25.19 -13.01
N ASN A 420 -13.36 24.27 -13.54
CA ASN A 420 -12.95 22.89 -13.72
C ASN A 420 -11.80 22.75 -14.74
N SER A 421 -11.71 23.62 -15.76
CA SER A 421 -10.56 23.61 -16.67
C SER A 421 -9.21 23.86 -15.97
N TYR A 422 -9.24 24.54 -14.82
CA TYR A 422 -8.07 24.67 -13.93
C TYR A 422 -7.95 23.49 -12.96
N LEU A 423 -9.01 23.12 -12.24
CA LEU A 423 -8.95 22.12 -11.17
C LEU A 423 -8.84 20.67 -11.68
N GLN A 424 -9.24 20.42 -12.93
CA GLN A 424 -9.24 19.13 -13.63
C GLN A 424 -9.83 18.00 -12.77
N PHE A 425 -11.04 18.21 -12.26
CA PHE A 425 -11.90 17.12 -11.80
C PHE A 425 -12.49 16.38 -13.00
N ASP A 426 -13.02 15.18 -12.77
CA ASP A 426 -13.58 14.38 -13.86
C ASP A 426 -14.90 14.96 -14.36
N THR A 427 -15.65 15.59 -13.46
CA THR A 427 -16.90 16.29 -13.76
C THR A 427 -16.87 17.73 -13.28
N VAL A 428 -17.71 18.59 -13.88
CA VAL A 428 -17.88 19.97 -13.42
C VAL A 428 -18.55 20.00 -12.04
N ASP A 429 -19.45 19.07 -11.76
CA ASP A 429 -20.15 18.92 -10.48
C ASP A 429 -19.15 18.72 -9.33
N GLU A 430 -18.17 17.83 -9.48
CA GLU A 430 -17.10 17.64 -8.48
C GLU A 430 -16.32 18.93 -8.19
N ALA A 431 -16.05 19.74 -9.21
CA ALA A 431 -15.36 21.02 -9.04
C ALA A 431 -16.21 22.05 -8.28
N VAL A 432 -17.53 22.04 -8.53
CA VAL A 432 -18.51 22.87 -7.82
C VAL A 432 -18.60 22.42 -6.35
N GLU A 433 -18.82 21.13 -6.09
CA GLU A 433 -18.87 20.56 -4.74
C GLU A 433 -17.59 20.89 -3.96
N PHE A 434 -16.42 20.73 -4.59
CA PHE A 434 -15.14 21.07 -3.96
C PHE A 434 -15.03 22.56 -3.63
N ALA A 435 -15.52 23.47 -4.48
CA ALA A 435 -15.54 24.89 -4.20
C ALA A 435 -16.53 25.24 -3.07
N GLU A 436 -17.70 24.60 -3.05
CA GLU A 436 -18.75 24.80 -2.04
C GLU A 436 -18.31 24.38 -0.63
N ILE A 437 -17.64 23.22 -0.48
CA ILE A 437 -17.09 22.82 0.82
C ILE A 437 -15.99 23.78 1.34
N HIS A 438 -15.42 24.63 0.47
CA HIS A 438 -14.48 25.69 0.84
C HIS A 438 -15.17 27.06 1.03
N GLY A 439 -16.50 27.08 1.11
CA GLY A 439 -17.29 28.28 1.40
C GLY A 439 -17.45 29.22 0.21
N LEU A 440 -17.37 28.70 -1.02
CA LEU A 440 -17.66 29.48 -2.23
C LEU A 440 -19.05 29.11 -2.77
N GLU A 441 -19.68 30.05 -3.44
CA GLU A 441 -21.03 29.88 -3.99
C GLU A 441 -21.04 30.21 -5.48
N PHE A 442 -22.02 29.67 -6.21
CA PHE A 442 -22.24 29.97 -7.63
C PHE A 442 -23.57 30.69 -7.83
N ALA A 443 -23.56 31.66 -8.74
CA ALA A 443 -24.78 32.28 -9.25
C ALA A 443 -25.14 31.70 -10.63
N PRO A 444 -26.44 31.52 -10.95
CA PRO A 444 -26.85 31.03 -12.26
C PRO A 444 -26.50 32.02 -13.38
N ASP A 445 -26.30 31.53 -14.61
CA ASP A 445 -26.19 32.39 -15.80
C ASP A 445 -27.52 33.13 -16.03
N ASP A 446 -27.44 34.39 -16.42
CA ASP A 446 -28.61 35.22 -16.74
C ASP A 446 -29.40 34.67 -17.94
N ASN A 447 -28.73 33.99 -18.88
CA ASN A 447 -29.33 33.49 -20.12
C ASN A 447 -29.77 32.03 -20.04
N ASP A 448 -29.13 31.24 -19.18
CA ASP A 448 -29.33 29.81 -19.07
C ASP A 448 -29.24 29.36 -17.59
N PRO A 449 -30.26 29.69 -16.77
CA PRO A 449 -30.18 29.49 -15.32
C PRO A 449 -30.14 28.02 -14.88
N ASP A 450 -30.58 27.11 -15.75
CA ASP A 450 -30.65 25.67 -15.49
C ASP A 450 -29.32 24.95 -15.82
N ASP A 451 -28.40 25.62 -16.52
CA ASP A 451 -27.08 25.07 -16.88
C ASP A 451 -26.03 25.42 -15.81
N MET A 452 -25.72 24.43 -14.97
CA MET A 452 -24.73 24.57 -13.89
C MET A 452 -23.32 24.90 -14.43
N GLU A 453 -22.95 24.40 -15.61
CA GLU A 453 -21.61 24.62 -16.18
C GLU A 453 -21.34 26.09 -16.50
N LYS A 454 -22.42 26.83 -16.81
CA LYS A 454 -22.40 28.28 -17.07
C LYS A 454 -22.56 29.13 -15.82
N GLY A 455 -22.97 28.55 -14.69
CA GLY A 455 -23.03 29.25 -13.41
C GLY A 455 -21.67 29.83 -13.04
N TYR A 456 -21.64 31.06 -12.53
CA TYR A 456 -20.40 31.79 -12.26
C TYR A 456 -20.09 31.92 -10.76
N LEU A 457 -18.81 31.80 -10.44
CA LEU A 457 -18.30 31.75 -9.07
C LEU A 457 -18.41 33.12 -8.37
N ILE A 458 -19.06 33.17 -7.22
CA ILE A 458 -19.20 34.37 -6.38
C ILE A 458 -17.92 34.58 -5.55
N LEU A 459 -17.24 35.70 -5.82
CA LEU A 459 -15.96 36.03 -5.19
C LEU A 459 -16.05 37.33 -4.40
N GLU A 460 -16.46 37.21 -3.14
CA GLU A 460 -16.53 38.36 -2.24
C GLU A 460 -15.15 38.73 -1.65
N TYR A 461 -14.90 40.03 -1.55
CA TYR A 461 -13.72 40.57 -0.88
C TYR A 461 -13.84 40.44 0.64
N GLY A 462 -12.81 39.90 1.30
CA GLY A 462 -12.71 39.88 2.76
C GLY A 462 -13.19 38.60 3.44
N HIS A 463 -13.91 37.73 2.75
CA HIS A 463 -14.22 36.37 3.22
C HIS A 463 -13.08 35.42 2.82
N GLY A 464 -12.52 34.68 3.78
CA GLY A 464 -11.50 33.65 3.51
C GLY A 464 -12.11 32.36 2.94
N LEU A 465 -11.27 31.44 2.44
CA LEU A 465 -11.72 30.08 2.19
C LEU A 465 -11.92 29.34 3.51
N GLU A 466 -12.89 28.43 3.54
CA GLU A 466 -12.97 27.41 4.58
C GLU A 466 -11.94 26.31 4.32
N TYR A 467 -11.46 25.65 5.37
CA TYR A 467 -10.42 24.62 5.28
C TYR A 467 -10.94 23.30 5.86
N PRO A 468 -11.89 22.63 5.18
CA PRO A 468 -12.39 21.34 5.62
C PRO A 468 -11.27 20.28 5.63
N ARG A 469 -11.52 19.15 6.29
CA ARG A 469 -10.65 17.99 6.12
C ARG A 469 -10.74 17.54 4.66
N LEU A 470 -9.58 17.39 4.00
CA LEU A 470 -9.51 16.82 2.67
C LEU A 470 -9.54 15.30 2.76
N HIS A 471 -10.20 14.69 1.79
CA HIS A 471 -10.22 13.25 1.55
C HIS A 471 -9.50 12.95 0.24
N HIS A 472 -8.94 11.76 0.13
CA HIS A 472 -8.39 11.26 -1.13
C HIS A 472 -9.49 11.23 -2.18
N SER A 473 -9.20 11.72 -3.39
CA SER A 473 -10.16 11.78 -4.49
C SER A 473 -9.70 10.88 -5.61
N PHE A 474 -10.58 10.01 -6.09
CA PHE A 474 -10.37 9.25 -7.32
C PHE A 474 -10.35 10.19 -8.54
N SER A 475 -9.52 9.88 -9.53
CA SER A 475 -9.56 10.51 -10.85
C SER A 475 -9.50 9.48 -11.99
N GLU A 476 -10.59 9.39 -12.74
CA GLU A 476 -10.71 8.60 -13.95
C GLU A 476 -9.76 9.12 -15.04
N ASN A 477 -9.82 10.43 -15.32
CA ASN A 477 -9.14 11.00 -16.48
C ASN A 477 -7.62 11.06 -16.30
N LEU A 478 -7.14 11.43 -15.11
CA LEU A 478 -5.71 11.65 -14.85
C LEU A 478 -4.99 10.39 -14.37
N VAL A 479 -5.69 9.45 -13.72
CA VAL A 479 -5.07 8.31 -13.05
C VAL A 479 -5.57 6.98 -13.62
N GLU A 480 -6.87 6.67 -13.49
CA GLU A 480 -7.40 5.34 -13.88
C GLU A 480 -7.22 5.08 -15.39
N SER A 481 -7.34 6.10 -16.25
CA SER A 481 -7.11 5.98 -17.69
C SER A 481 -5.73 5.40 -18.06
N LYS A 482 -4.74 5.50 -17.17
CA LYS A 482 -3.38 4.95 -17.34
C LYS A 482 -3.27 3.46 -17.09
N ARG A 483 -4.24 2.89 -16.37
CA ARG A 483 -4.33 1.45 -16.15
C ARG A 483 -4.53 0.69 -17.46
N SER A 484 -5.24 1.29 -18.41
CA SER A 484 -5.69 0.64 -19.64
C SER A 484 -6.42 -0.68 -19.34
N SER A 485 -6.12 -1.77 -20.05
CA SER A 485 -6.77 -3.07 -19.89
C SER A 485 -6.12 -3.99 -18.84
N HIS A 486 -5.24 -3.48 -17.98
CA HIS A 486 -4.51 -4.31 -17.01
C HIS A 486 -5.38 -4.69 -15.81
N THR A 487 -5.28 -5.95 -15.38
CA THR A 487 -6.01 -6.43 -14.20
C THR A 487 -5.42 -5.85 -12.91
N LEU A 488 -6.15 -5.96 -11.80
CA LEU A 488 -5.68 -5.48 -10.50
C LEU A 488 -4.37 -6.19 -10.04
N PRO A 489 -4.23 -7.53 -10.16
CA PRO A 489 -2.94 -8.17 -9.89
C PRO A 489 -1.82 -7.65 -10.79
N ASP A 490 -2.08 -7.44 -12.08
CA ASP A 490 -1.07 -6.95 -13.03
C ASP A 490 -0.47 -5.62 -12.57
N ILE A 491 -1.32 -4.62 -12.28
CA ILE A 491 -0.86 -3.28 -11.86
C ILE A 491 -0.19 -3.26 -10.48
N ILE A 492 -0.43 -4.28 -9.65
CA ILE A 492 0.25 -4.45 -8.36
C ILE A 492 1.63 -5.10 -8.54
N HIS A 493 1.80 -5.98 -9.52
CA HIS A 493 3.07 -6.66 -9.78
C HIS A 493 4.02 -5.87 -10.68
N GLN A 494 3.50 -5.08 -11.61
CA GLN A 494 4.29 -4.42 -12.64
C GLN A 494 3.91 -2.96 -12.85
N THR A 495 4.85 -2.21 -13.42
CA THR A 495 4.65 -0.82 -13.79
C THR A 495 3.96 -0.75 -15.14
N VAL A 496 2.77 -0.13 -15.18
CA VAL A 496 1.96 0.01 -16.39
C VAL A 496 1.80 1.47 -16.80
N TYR A 497 1.61 1.70 -18.08
CA TYR A 497 1.45 3.01 -18.70
C TYR A 497 0.20 3.02 -19.58
N GLN A 498 -0.30 4.22 -19.86
CA GLN A 498 -1.40 4.39 -20.79
C GLN A 498 -0.98 3.92 -22.19
N ASP A 499 -1.83 3.15 -22.86
CA ASP A 499 -1.59 2.77 -24.25
C ASP A 499 -1.49 4.02 -25.11
N GLN A 500 -0.35 4.17 -25.80
CA GLN A 500 -0.26 5.22 -26.81
C GLN A 500 -1.20 4.87 -27.97
N PRO A 501 -2.05 5.80 -28.42
CA PRO A 501 -2.86 5.55 -29.60
C PRO A 501 -1.96 5.14 -30.76
N ALA A 502 -2.33 4.06 -31.47
CA ALA A 502 -1.55 3.41 -32.53
C ALA A 502 -1.13 4.33 -33.71
N ALA A 503 -1.47 5.62 -33.68
CA ALA A 503 -1.10 6.62 -34.66
C ALA A 503 0.33 7.19 -34.49
N SER A 504 1.04 6.89 -33.39
CA SER A 504 2.36 7.48 -33.12
C SER A 504 3.57 6.60 -33.48
N GLN A 505 3.36 5.35 -33.91
CA GLN A 505 4.45 4.43 -34.31
C GLN A 505 4.84 4.51 -35.79
N GLN A 506 4.44 5.57 -36.51
CA GLN A 506 4.95 5.87 -37.85
C GLN A 506 5.55 7.28 -37.90
N LEU A 507 6.66 7.51 -37.20
CA LEU A 507 7.65 8.57 -37.51
C LEU A 507 8.84 8.45 -36.53
N SER A 508 9.63 7.38 -36.65
CA SER A 508 10.97 7.32 -36.06
C SER A 508 11.91 6.47 -36.91
N THR A 509 12.01 6.83 -38.18
CA THR A 509 13.18 6.54 -39.01
C THR A 509 13.39 7.78 -39.88
N ASP A 510 14.58 8.37 -39.76
CA ASP A 510 15.11 9.55 -40.47
C ASP A 510 15.06 10.88 -39.73
N GLU A 511 15.77 10.96 -38.60
CA GLU A 511 16.50 12.19 -38.25
C GLU A 511 17.98 11.87 -38.09
N ASP A 512 18.68 11.71 -39.21
CA ASP A 512 20.14 11.69 -39.27
C ASP A 512 20.62 12.43 -40.53
N SER A 513 20.22 13.70 -40.69
CA SER A 513 20.89 14.62 -41.63
C SER A 513 20.50 16.09 -41.42
N LEU A 514 20.99 16.68 -40.33
CA LEU A 514 20.94 18.14 -40.10
C LEU A 514 22.32 18.68 -39.70
N PHE A 515 23.36 18.28 -40.44
CA PHE A 515 24.64 18.99 -40.45
C PHE A 515 25.12 19.21 -41.88
N VAL A 516 25.12 20.47 -42.30
CA VAL A 516 25.76 20.92 -43.54
C VAL A 516 27.27 20.74 -43.38
N THR A 517 27.86 19.83 -44.14
CA THR A 517 29.33 19.69 -44.25
C THR A 517 29.92 20.92 -44.92
N SER A 518 30.59 21.77 -44.13
CA SER A 518 31.46 22.84 -44.62
C SER A 518 32.76 22.25 -45.16
N THR A 519 32.88 22.17 -46.48
CA THR A 519 34.12 21.81 -47.16
C THR A 519 35.14 22.95 -47.07
N PHE A 520 36.18 22.78 -46.25
CA PHE A 520 37.38 23.60 -46.32
C PHE A 520 38.25 23.13 -47.50
N SER A 521 38.44 23.99 -48.49
CA SER A 521 39.43 23.83 -49.56
C SER A 521 40.70 24.61 -49.19
N GLU A 522 41.82 23.92 -48.97
CA GLU A 522 43.15 24.54 -48.94
C GLU A 522 43.58 24.97 -50.36
N PRO A 523 44.28 26.11 -50.51
CA PRO A 523 44.72 26.58 -51.82
C PRO A 523 46.05 25.93 -52.23
N SER A 524 46.11 25.49 -53.48
CA SER A 524 47.35 25.10 -54.17
C SER A 524 48.24 26.31 -54.43
N LYS A 525 49.54 26.12 -54.16
CA LYS A 525 50.64 27.05 -54.48
C LYS A 525 50.65 27.50 -55.94
N ALA A 526 50.88 28.79 -56.14
CA ALA A 526 51.70 29.35 -57.21
C ALA A 526 52.52 30.51 -56.62
#